data_AF-A0A820AZ05-F1
#
_entry.id   AF-A0A820AZ05-F1
#
_cell.length_a   1.000
_cell.length_b   1.000
_cell.length_c   1.000
_cell.angle_alpha   90.00
_cell.angle_beta   90.00
_cell.angle_gamma   90.00
#
_symmetry.space_group_name_H-M   'P 1'
#
loop_
_entity.id
_entity.type
_entity.pdbx_description
1 polymer ?
#
loop_
_entity_poly.entity_id
_entity_poly.type
_entity_poly.pdbx_seq_one_letter_code
_entity_poly.pdbx_strand_id
1 'polypeptide(L)'
;KEANLNIYRKYVYESSNVKNDHDTINEEIERDLYRTLPDQEAYQQESGINALRRLLRVYACYNTDVGYCRAMNMLGGVLLLYMNEEDAFLTLAALCERLLPDYYNTKLVGVLIDQDIYESDKPE
;
A
#
# COMPACT_ATOMS: atom_id res chain seq x y z
N LYS A 1 -9.67 -13.63 -17.62
CA LYS A 1 -10.63 -13.25 -16.55
C LYS A 1 -10.65 -14.25 -15.38
N GLU A 2 -10.09 -15.47 -15.51
CA GLU A 2 -9.87 -16.39 -14.38
C GLU A 2 -8.47 -16.34 -13.74
N ALA A 3 -7.52 -15.60 -14.34
CA ALA A 3 -6.12 -15.57 -13.88
C ALA A 3 -5.88 -14.82 -12.55
N ASN A 4 -6.88 -14.10 -12.02
CA ASN A 4 -6.71 -13.21 -10.86
C ASN A 4 -7.27 -13.76 -9.53
N LEU A 5 -8.11 -14.81 -9.53
CA LEU A 5 -8.92 -15.17 -8.37
C LEU A 5 -8.14 -15.76 -7.18
N ASN A 6 -6.84 -16.03 -7.33
CA ASN A 6 -6.02 -16.58 -6.24
C ASN A 6 -4.67 -15.86 -6.08
N ILE A 7 -4.47 -14.71 -6.73
CA ILE A 7 -3.19 -13.98 -6.63
C ILE A 7 -2.99 -13.51 -5.18
N TYR A 8 -4.00 -12.90 -4.57
CA TYR A 8 -3.91 -12.46 -3.18
C TYR A 8 -3.52 -13.62 -2.25
N ARG A 9 -4.22 -14.75 -2.33
CA ARG A 9 -3.94 -15.94 -1.49
C ARG A 9 -2.54 -16.52 -1.72
N LYS A 10 -2.08 -16.56 -2.98
CA LYS A 10 -0.72 -16.96 -3.33
C LYS A 10 0.30 -16.08 -2.60
N TYR A 11 0.15 -14.77 -2.69
CA TYR A 11 1.10 -13.84 -2.08
C TYR A 11 0.96 -13.71 -0.56
N VAL A 12 -0.20 -14.00 0.03
CA VAL A 12 -0.33 -14.20 1.48
C VAL A 12 0.57 -15.35 1.93
N TYR A 13 0.56 -16.47 1.20
CA TYR A 13 1.41 -17.62 1.52
C TYR A 13 2.90 -17.30 1.29
N GLU A 14 3.25 -16.66 0.17
CA GLU A 14 4.65 -16.32 -0.14
C GLU A 14 5.22 -15.28 0.84
N SER A 15 4.50 -14.19 1.11
CA SER A 15 4.91 -13.17 2.10
C SER A 15 5.04 -13.72 3.53
N SER A 16 4.36 -14.82 3.87
CA SER A 16 4.52 -15.49 5.17
C SER A 16 5.78 -16.37 5.27
N ASN A 17 6.37 -16.77 4.13
CA ASN A 17 7.47 -17.75 4.08
C ASN A 17 8.83 -17.14 3.69
N VAL A 18 8.87 -15.90 3.18
CA VAL A 18 10.12 -15.21 2.85
C VAL A 18 10.84 -14.79 4.13
N LYS A 19 12.09 -15.24 4.31
CA LYS A 19 12.99 -14.82 5.39
C LYS A 19 14.04 -13.83 4.85
N ASN A 20 14.12 -12.66 5.49
CA ASN A 20 15.29 -11.78 5.63
C ASN A 20 15.67 -10.71 4.59
N ASP A 21 15.11 -10.62 3.37
CA ASP A 21 15.42 -9.49 2.46
C ASP A 21 14.47 -8.29 2.61
N HIS A 22 13.32 -8.47 3.28
CA HIS A 22 12.30 -7.44 3.47
C HIS A 22 12.30 -6.79 4.85
N ASP A 23 13.36 -6.96 5.66
CA ASP A 23 13.35 -6.44 7.04
C ASP A 23 13.12 -4.92 7.07
N THR A 24 13.75 -4.15 6.18
CA THR A 24 13.54 -2.69 6.12
C THR A 24 12.13 -2.31 5.69
N ILE A 25 11.56 -2.96 4.66
CA ILE A 25 10.18 -2.70 4.21
C ILE A 25 9.17 -3.08 5.30
N ASN A 26 9.38 -4.23 5.96
CA ASN A 26 8.52 -4.67 7.04
C ASN A 26 8.60 -3.69 8.22
N GLU A 27 9.78 -3.20 8.59
CA GLU A 27 9.95 -2.19 9.63
C GLU A 27 9.24 -0.88 9.28
N GLU A 28 9.31 -0.44 8.03
CA GLU A 28 8.58 0.75 7.55
C GLU A 28 7.06 0.56 7.64
N ILE A 29 6.56 -0.60 7.18
CA ILE A 29 5.15 -0.96 7.32
C ILE A 29 4.75 -0.95 8.79
N GLU A 30 5.46 -1.66 9.67
CA GLU A 30 5.13 -1.73 11.11
C GLU A 30 5.06 -0.36 11.77
N ARG A 31 6.01 0.53 11.44
CA ARG A 31 6.03 1.92 11.95
C ARG A 31 4.81 2.71 11.49
N ASP A 32 4.27 2.37 10.33
CA ASP A 32 3.18 3.09 9.70
C ASP A 32 1.80 2.61 10.13
N LEU A 33 1.65 1.34 10.55
CA LEU A 33 0.36 0.76 10.91
C LEU A 33 -0.37 1.55 11.99
N TYR A 34 0.27 1.80 13.13
CA TYR A 34 -0.37 2.43 14.29
C TYR A 34 -0.64 3.92 14.14
N ARG A 35 -0.01 4.57 13.16
CA ARG A 35 -0.28 5.97 12.79
C ARG A 35 -1.25 6.11 11.62
N THR A 36 -1.72 5.01 11.05
CA THR A 36 -2.67 5.02 9.94
C THR A 36 -4.08 5.08 10.50
N LEU A 37 -4.80 6.15 10.18
CA LEU A 37 -6.21 6.33 10.55
C LEU A 37 -6.49 6.03 12.04
N PRO A 38 -5.73 6.62 12.99
CA PRO A 38 -5.79 6.24 14.41
C PRO A 38 -7.15 6.49 15.06
N ASP A 39 -7.92 7.44 14.50
CA ASP A 39 -9.24 7.81 15.01
C ASP A 39 -10.38 6.91 14.48
N GLN A 40 -10.08 5.99 13.57
CA GLN A 40 -11.06 5.05 13.02
C GLN A 40 -11.17 3.81 13.91
N GLU A 41 -12.38 3.46 14.33
CA GLU A 41 -12.66 2.33 15.23
C GLU A 41 -12.07 1.01 14.71
N ALA A 42 -12.10 0.79 13.40
CA ALA A 42 -11.52 -0.40 12.77
C ALA A 42 -10.02 -0.58 13.06
N TYR A 43 -9.26 0.51 13.21
CA TYR A 43 -7.81 0.50 13.44
C TYR A 43 -7.43 0.61 14.92
N GLN A 44 -8.42 0.70 15.82
CA GLN A 44 -8.20 0.54 17.25
C GLN A 44 -8.20 -0.94 17.68
N GLN A 45 -8.61 -1.83 16.79
CA GLN A 45 -8.63 -3.27 16.99
C GLN A 45 -7.43 -3.94 16.29
N GLU A 46 -6.88 -4.99 16.91
CA GLU A 46 -5.79 -5.76 16.29
C GLU A 46 -6.20 -6.37 14.95
N SER A 47 -7.47 -6.71 14.75
CA SER A 47 -7.99 -7.28 13.51
C SER A 47 -7.76 -6.34 12.31
N GLY A 48 -8.10 -5.06 12.44
CA GLY A 48 -7.90 -4.06 11.39
C GLY A 48 -6.43 -3.74 11.15
N ILE A 49 -5.62 -3.61 12.21
CA ILE A 49 -4.17 -3.44 12.10
C ILE A 49 -3.52 -4.63 11.39
N ASN A 50 -3.94 -5.85 11.73
CA ASN A 50 -3.45 -7.08 11.09
C ASN A 50 -3.88 -7.19 9.62
N ALA A 51 -5.08 -6.72 9.29
CA ALA A 51 -5.56 -6.68 7.91
C ALA A 51 -4.72 -5.72 7.06
N LEU A 52 -4.47 -4.50 7.56
CA LEU A 52 -3.61 -3.54 6.89
C LEU A 52 -2.18 -4.06 6.74
N ARG A 53 -1.62 -4.70 7.78
CA ARG A 53 -0.31 -5.35 7.73
C ARG A 53 -0.21 -6.38 6.61
N ARG A 54 -1.18 -7.30 6.53
CA ARG A 54 -1.21 -8.32 5.48
C ARG A 54 -1.32 -7.68 4.11
N LEU A 55 -2.26 -6.75 3.92
CA LEU A 55 -2.47 -6.06 2.65
C LEU A 55 -1.19 -5.42 2.13
N LEU A 56 -0.49 -4.63 2.97
CA LEU A 56 0.73 -3.92 2.56
C LEU A 56 1.90 -4.86 2.29
N ARG A 57 2.09 -5.90 3.12
CA ARG A 57 3.14 -6.91 2.91
C ARG A 57 2.90 -7.74 1.66
N VAL A 58 1.65 -8.13 1.42
CA VAL A 58 1.25 -8.87 0.22
C VAL A 58 1.50 -8.03 -1.02
N TYR A 59 1.16 -6.74 -1.00
CA TYR A 59 1.46 -5.84 -2.11
C TYR A 59 2.97 -5.70 -2.36
N ALA A 60 3.77 -5.46 -1.31
CA ALA A 60 5.22 -5.32 -1.45
C ALA A 60 5.89 -6.61 -1.96
N CYS A 61 5.34 -7.78 -1.63
CA CYS A 61 5.79 -9.07 -2.13
C CYS A 61 5.31 -9.33 -3.57
N TYR A 62 4.11 -8.87 -3.93
CA TYR A 62 3.54 -8.98 -5.27
C TYR A 62 4.33 -8.19 -6.31
N ASN A 63 4.71 -6.95 -5.98
CA ASN A 63 5.45 -6.07 -6.86
C ASN A 63 6.70 -5.54 -6.14
N THR A 64 7.79 -6.29 -6.23
CA THR A 64 9.06 -5.94 -5.58
C THR A 64 9.76 -4.74 -6.20
N ASP A 65 9.46 -4.40 -7.46
CA ASP A 65 10.05 -3.23 -8.14
C ASP A 65 9.53 -1.92 -7.54
N VAL A 66 8.27 -1.91 -7.11
CA VAL A 66 7.66 -0.81 -6.36
C VAL A 66 7.91 -0.97 -4.86
N GLY A 67 7.74 -2.19 -4.34
CA GLY A 67 7.81 -2.51 -2.93
C GLY A 67 6.70 -1.83 -2.13
N TYR A 68 7.09 -1.11 -1.08
CA TYR A 68 6.18 -0.31 -0.26
C TYR A 68 6.61 1.15 -0.31
N CYS A 69 5.64 2.05 -0.50
CA CYS A 69 5.86 3.47 -0.26
C CYS A 69 4.89 3.97 0.80
N ARG A 70 5.35 4.94 1.60
CA ARG A 70 4.64 5.44 2.78
C ARG A 70 3.21 5.91 2.51
N ALA A 71 2.87 6.34 1.29
CA ALA A 71 1.52 6.77 0.94
C ALA A 71 0.52 5.61 0.82
N MET A 72 1.00 4.38 0.63
CA MET A 72 0.15 3.20 0.46
C MET A 72 -0.59 2.81 1.74
N ASN A 73 -0.06 3.10 2.93
CA ASN A 73 -0.76 2.80 4.18
C ASN A 73 -2.12 3.49 4.26
N MET A 74 -2.20 4.73 3.80
CA MET A 74 -3.43 5.52 3.83
C MET A 74 -4.42 5.01 2.80
N LEU A 75 -3.95 4.69 1.58
CA LEU A 75 -4.80 4.07 0.57
C LEU A 75 -5.35 2.72 1.03
N GLY A 76 -4.47 1.80 1.44
CA GLY A 76 -4.87 0.49 1.95
C GLY A 76 -5.79 0.61 3.17
N GLY A 77 -5.49 1.56 4.05
CA GLY A 77 -6.30 1.87 5.23
C GLY A 77 -7.72 2.28 4.88
N VAL A 78 -7.88 3.19 3.91
CA VAL A 78 -9.21 3.62 3.45
C VAL A 78 -9.93 2.51 2.70
N LEU A 79 -9.25 1.77 1.82
CA LEU A 79 -9.86 0.68 1.06
C LEU A 79 -10.48 -0.37 1.97
N LEU A 80 -9.75 -0.81 3.01
CA LEU A 80 -10.22 -1.83 3.96
C LEU A 80 -11.43 -1.39 4.81
N LEU A 81 -11.78 -0.11 4.85
CA LEU A 81 -13.03 0.35 5.48
C LEU A 81 -14.28 0.01 4.63
N TYR A 82 -14.10 -0.20 3.32
CA TYR A 82 -15.21 -0.32 2.36
C TYR A 82 -15.23 -1.64 1.62
N MET A 83 -14.15 -2.42 1.64
CA MET A 83 -14.07 -3.71 0.94
C MET A 83 -13.24 -4.74 1.71
N ASN A 84 -13.34 -6.00 1.31
CA ASN A 84 -12.52 -7.08 1.88
C ASN A 84 -11.05 -6.96 1.44
N GLU A 85 -10.15 -7.71 2.08
CA GLU A 85 -8.71 -7.63 1.81
C GLU A 85 -8.32 -7.94 0.36
N GLU A 86 -9.00 -8.91 -0.28
CA GLU A 86 -8.68 -9.33 -1.65
C GLU A 86 -9.04 -8.23 -2.65
N ASP A 87 -10.23 -7.64 -2.50
CA ASP A 87 -10.66 -6.49 -3.32
C ASP A 87 -9.80 -5.26 -3.06
N ALA A 88 -9.41 -5.02 -1.80
CA ALA A 88 -8.52 -3.92 -1.42
C ALA A 88 -7.14 -4.10 -2.06
N PHE A 89 -6.61 -5.32 -2.10
CA PHE A 89 -5.35 -5.63 -2.76
C PHE A 89 -5.42 -5.36 -4.26
N LEU A 90 -6.43 -5.88 -4.95
CA LEU A 90 -6.59 -5.68 -6.39
C LEU A 90 -6.77 -4.20 -6.73
N THR A 91 -7.50 -3.46 -5.89
CA THR A 91 -7.72 -2.02 -6.06
C THR A 91 -6.44 -1.24 -5.82
N LEU A 92 -5.69 -1.56 -4.77
CA LEU A 92 -4.39 -0.94 -4.49
C LEU A 92 -3.41 -1.16 -5.65
N ALA A 93 -3.33 -2.39 -6.17
CA ALA A 93 -2.48 -2.69 -7.32
C ALA A 93 -2.91 -1.93 -8.58
N ALA A 94 -4.22 -1.85 -8.86
CA ALA A 94 -4.71 -1.05 -9.97
C ALA A 94 -4.37 0.45 -9.81
N LEU A 95 -4.48 0.99 -8.59
CA LEU A 95 -4.11 2.38 -8.31
C LEU A 95 -2.63 2.63 -8.55
N CYS A 96 -1.77 1.81 -7.95
CA CYS A 96 -0.33 2.03 -7.96
C CYS A 96 0.36 1.67 -9.28
N GLU A 97 -0.21 0.78 -10.10
CA GLU A 97 0.46 0.31 -11.33
C GLU A 97 -0.19 0.81 -12.61
N ARG A 98 -1.48 1.13 -12.58
CA ARG A 98 -2.24 1.47 -13.79
C ARG A 98 -2.78 2.88 -13.79
N LEU A 99 -3.35 3.33 -12.66
CA LEU A 99 -4.01 4.63 -12.60
C LEU A 99 -3.03 5.76 -12.27
N LEU A 100 -2.11 5.52 -11.32
CA LEU A 100 -1.18 6.53 -10.81
C LEU A 100 0.25 5.98 -10.68
N PRO A 101 0.83 5.35 -11.72
CA PRO A 101 2.15 4.71 -11.64
C PRO A 101 3.27 5.67 -11.24
N ASP A 102 3.19 6.95 -11.61
CA ASP A 102 4.22 7.96 -11.32
C ASP A 102 4.12 8.59 -9.93
N TYR A 103 3.05 8.30 -9.18
CA TYR A 103 2.83 8.82 -7.83
C TYR A 103 3.23 7.83 -6.74
N TYR A 104 3.24 6.53 -7.06
CA TYR A 104 3.45 5.45 -6.08
C TYR A 104 4.67 4.57 -6.38
N ASN A 105 5.53 4.97 -7.32
CA ASN A 105 6.82 4.34 -7.58
C ASN A 105 7.96 5.02 -6.81
N THR A 106 9.15 4.41 -6.82
CA THR A 106 10.34 4.92 -6.09
C THR A 106 10.86 6.27 -6.59
N LYS A 107 10.44 6.70 -7.79
CA LYS A 107 10.91 7.96 -8.41
C LYS A 107 9.99 9.14 -8.13
N LEU A 108 8.74 8.88 -7.70
CA LEU A 108 7.73 9.88 -7.32
C LEU A 108 7.60 11.05 -8.33
N VAL A 109 7.83 10.78 -9.61
CA VAL A 109 7.95 11.82 -10.65
C VAL A 109 6.68 12.65 -10.75
N GLY A 110 5.50 12.02 -10.64
CA GLY A 110 4.22 12.72 -10.68
C GLY A 110 4.05 13.70 -9.51
N VAL A 111 4.47 13.29 -8.30
CA VAL A 111 4.40 14.13 -7.10
C VAL A 111 5.31 15.35 -7.23
N LEU A 112 6.54 15.15 -7.74
CA LEU A 112 7.50 16.23 -7.88
C LEU A 112 7.07 17.26 -8.94
N ILE A 113 6.47 16.81 -10.05
CA ILE A 113 5.92 17.70 -11.07
C ILE A 113 4.75 18.50 -10.50
N ASP A 114 3.81 17.86 -9.82
CA ASP A 114 2.66 18.55 -9.23
C ASP A 114 3.09 19.56 -8.15
N GLN A 115 4.14 19.23 -7.38
CA GLN A 115 4.71 20.16 -6.42
C GLN A 115 5.32 21.39 -7.11
N ASP A 116 6.07 21.19 -8.19
CA ASP A 116 6.68 22.29 -8.95
C ASP A 116 5.61 23.22 -9.54
N ILE A 117 4.55 22.65 -10.14
CA ILE A 117 3.40 23.41 -10.63
C ILE A 117 2.77 24.21 -9.49
N TYR A 118 2.48 23.56 -8.35
CA TYR A 118 1.87 24.21 -7.20
C TYR A 118 2.73 25.34 -6.62
N GLU A 119 4.05 25.19 -6.63
CA GLU A 119 4.98 26.24 -6.18
C GLU A 119 5.07 27.38 -7.19
N SER A 120 5.01 27.10 -8.48
CA SER A 120 5.03 28.09 -9.55
C SER A 120 3.77 28.96 -9.60
N ASP A 121 2.62 28.44 -9.15
CA ASP A 121 1.33 29.13 -9.12
C ASP A 121 1.12 29.99 -7.84
N LYS A 122 2.07 30.02 -6.91
CA LYS A 122 1.96 30.88 -5.73
C LYS A 122 2.19 32.35 -6.11
N PRO A 123 1.25 33.26 -5.81
CA PRO A 123 1.50 34.69 -5.98
C PRO A 123 2.61 35.15 -5.03
N GLU A 124 3.46 36.06 -5.51
CA GLU A 124 4.54 36.71 -4.73
C GLU A 124 4.04 37.37 -3.43
#